data_AF-A0A2S7PE87-F1
#
_entry.id   AF-A0A2S7PE87-F1
#
_cell.length_a   1.000
_cell.length_b   1.000
_cell.length_c   1.000
_cell.angle_alpha   90.00
_cell.angle_beta   90.00
_cell.angle_gamma   90.00
#
_symmetry.space_group_name_H-M   'P 1'
#
loop_
_entity.id
_entity.type
_entity.pdbx_description
1 polymer ?
#
loop_
_entity_poly.entity_id
_entity_poly.type
_entity_poly.pdbx_seq_one_letter_code
_entity_poly.pdbx_strand_id
1 'polypeptide(L)'
;MRSEIGQLTLDQVLKERAALNTNITAAINEAAQDWGVVCLRYEIRDIHTPDGVMEAMHRQVTAERSKRAEILDSEGQRQSAINIAEGRKQSVILASEALRSQQINMASGEAEAILLKAKATAAGIDAVAKAIAAGEESAQGARG
;
A
#
# COMPACT_ATOMS: atom_id res chain seq x y z
N MET A 1 18.62 32.23 36.34
CA MET A 1 17.69 32.72 35.29
C MET A 1 18.36 32.87 33.92
N ARG A 2 19.39 33.71 33.74
CA ARG A 2 20.05 33.89 32.43
C ARG A 2 20.72 32.62 31.88
N SER A 3 21.26 31.76 32.75
CA SER A 3 21.89 30.49 32.35
C SER A 3 20.88 29.48 31.77
N GLU A 4 19.74 29.31 32.44
CA GLU A 4 18.66 28.39 32.01
C GLU A 4 18.03 28.81 30.67
N ILE A 5 17.75 30.12 30.49
CA ILE A 5 17.15 30.65 29.27
C ILE A 5 18.14 30.60 28.09
N GLY A 6 19.45 30.70 28.35
CA GLY A 6 20.48 30.68 27.31
C GLY A 6 20.74 29.31 26.68
N GLN A 7 20.27 28.22 27.28
CA GLN A 7 20.44 26.86 26.78
C GLN A 7 19.31 26.39 25.86
N LEU A 8 18.18 27.10 25.82
CA LEU A 8 17.00 26.75 25.05
C LEU A 8 16.88 27.62 23.81
N THR A 9 16.49 27.02 22.68
CA THR A 9 16.15 27.81 21.47
C THR A 9 14.86 28.59 21.70
N LEU A 10 14.71 29.74 21.04
CA LEU A 10 13.52 30.60 21.23
C LEU A 10 12.20 29.85 20.97
N ASP A 11 12.18 28.95 19.98
CA ASP A 11 11.02 28.11 19.68
C ASP A 11 10.68 27.14 20.82
N GLN A 12 11.69 26.56 21.48
CA GLN A 12 11.50 25.71 22.66
C GLN A 12 11.00 26.51 23.86
N VAL A 13 11.53 27.72 24.08
CA VAL A 13 11.07 28.61 25.16
C VAL A 13 9.58 28.96 24.99
N LEU A 14 9.12 29.12 23.75
CA LEU A 14 7.71 29.36 23.44
C LEU A 14 6.84 28.11 23.60
N LYS A 15 7.32 26.94 23.14
CA LYS A 15 6.57 25.68 23.19
C LYS A 15 6.50 25.06 24.58
N GLU A 16 7.52 25.26 25.41
CA GLU A 16 7.71 24.53 26.68
C GLU A 16 7.63 25.44 27.91
N ARG A 17 6.75 26.46 27.89
CA ARG A 17 6.55 27.38 29.03
C ARG A 17 6.31 26.67 30.37
N ALA A 18 5.57 25.57 30.37
CA ALA A 18 5.30 24.79 31.59
C ALA A 18 6.57 24.15 32.17
N ALA A 19 7.41 23.54 31.33
CA ALA A 19 8.68 22.94 31.77
C ALA A 19 9.65 24.01 32.28
N LEU A 20 9.69 25.16 31.60
CA LEU A 20 10.51 26.30 32.00
C LEU A 20 10.08 26.87 33.35
N ASN A 21 8.78 26.97 33.61
CA ASN A 21 8.27 27.38 34.92
C ASN A 21 8.69 26.42 36.03
N THR A 22 8.62 25.12 35.80
CA THR A 22 9.05 24.10 36.76
C THR A 22 10.55 24.20 37.06
N ASN A 23 11.38 24.28 36.01
CA ASN A 23 12.83 24.37 36.16
C ASN A 23 13.27 25.65 36.88
N ILE A 24 12.65 26.79 36.55
CA ILE A 24 12.93 28.06 37.24
C ILE A 24 12.49 28.00 38.71
N THR A 25 11.32 27.43 39.00
CA THR A 25 10.82 27.28 40.38
C THR A 25 11.78 26.43 41.21
N ALA A 26 12.29 25.33 40.63
CA ALA A 26 13.26 24.47 41.29
C ALA A 26 14.57 25.21 41.59
N ALA A 27 15.14 25.89 40.60
CA ALA A 27 16.39 26.64 40.76
C ALA A 27 16.27 27.80 41.77
N ILE A 28 15.12 28.47 41.83
CA ILE A 28 14.86 29.52 42.84
C ILE A 28 14.78 28.92 44.23
N ASN A 29 14.07 27.80 44.40
CA ASN A 29 13.91 27.16 45.71
C ASN A 29 15.23 26.59 46.25
N GLU A 30 16.10 26.08 45.39
CA GLU A 30 17.45 25.65 45.78
C GLU A 30 18.27 26.82 46.36
N ALA A 31 18.25 27.98 45.71
CA ALA A 31 18.97 29.17 46.18
C ALA A 31 18.29 29.84 47.39
N ALA A 32 16.97 29.77 47.51
CA ALA A 32 16.20 30.40 48.60
C ALA A 32 16.20 29.59 49.90
N GLN A 33 16.73 28.36 49.87
CA GLN A 33 16.74 27.43 51.01
C GLN A 33 17.48 28.03 52.22
N ASP A 34 18.59 28.73 51.98
CA ASP A 34 19.37 29.42 53.02
C ASP A 34 18.63 30.60 53.66
N TRP A 35 17.60 31.13 52.99
CA TRP A 35 16.84 32.29 53.44
C TRP A 35 15.49 31.91 54.08
N GLY A 36 15.14 30.62 54.09
CA GLY A 36 13.90 30.11 54.66
C GLY A 36 12.63 30.54 53.91
N VAL A 37 12.76 30.91 52.63
CA VAL A 37 11.63 31.34 51.78
C VAL A 37 11.33 30.27 50.73
N VAL A 38 10.05 30.01 50.45
CA VAL A 38 9.61 29.03 49.44
C VAL A 38 8.84 29.74 48.33
N CYS A 39 9.27 29.54 47.09
CA CYS A 39 8.54 29.93 45.89
C CYS A 39 7.49 28.87 45.55
N LEU A 40 6.21 29.24 45.63
CA LEU A 40 5.08 28.35 45.39
C LEU A 40 4.74 28.21 43.90
N ARG A 41 4.91 29.28 43.12
CA ARG A 41 4.60 29.29 41.69
C ARG A 41 5.39 30.37 40.96
N TYR A 42 5.97 30.00 39.84
CA TYR A 42 6.53 30.92 38.85
C TYR A 42 5.73 30.83 37.55
N GLU A 43 5.46 31.97 36.93
CA GLU A 43 4.73 32.06 35.66
C GLU A 43 5.35 33.11 34.76
N ILE A 44 5.78 32.69 33.57
CA ILE A 44 6.24 33.61 32.53
C ILE A 44 5.02 34.33 31.95
N ARG A 45 5.00 35.67 32.09
CA ARG A 45 3.93 36.52 31.57
C ARG A 45 4.12 36.77 30.08
N ASP A 46 5.06 37.64 29.72
CA ASP A 46 5.32 38.04 28.34
C ASP A 46 6.78 37.82 27.95
N ILE A 47 7.00 37.35 26.72
CA ILE A 47 8.33 37.16 26.13
C ILE A 47 8.42 38.12 24.95
N HIS A 48 9.25 39.14 25.08
CA HIS A 48 9.50 40.10 24.00
C HIS A 48 10.67 39.60 23.17
N THR A 49 10.39 39.32 21.90
CA THR A 49 11.42 38.95 20.91
C THR A 49 11.56 40.09 19.92
N PRO A 50 12.78 40.43 19.48
CA PRO A 50 12.97 41.42 18.43
C PRO A 50 12.31 40.97 17.13
N ASP A 51 11.63 41.89 16.43
CA ASP A 51 10.84 41.58 15.23
C ASP A 51 11.63 40.83 14.15
N GLY A 52 12.91 41.17 13.96
CA GLY A 52 13.77 40.50 12.98
C GLY A 52 14.01 39.01 13.27
N VAL A 53 13.99 38.60 14.55
CA VAL A 53 14.13 37.18 14.94
C VAL A 53 12.83 36.42 14.65
N MET A 54 11.69 37.04 14.96
CA MET A 54 10.37 36.45 14.68
C MET A 54 10.16 36.28 13.16
N GLU A 55 10.53 37.28 12.37
CA GLU A 55 10.44 37.21 10.91
C GLU A 55 11.35 36.12 10.33
N ALA A 56 12.60 36.03 10.80
CA ALA A 56 13.52 34.97 10.39
C ALA A 56 12.98 33.57 10.74
N MET A 57 12.43 33.41 11.94
CA MET A 57 11.81 32.15 12.39
C MET A 57 10.59 31.78 11.52
N HIS A 58 9.71 32.74 11.24
CA HIS A 58 8.55 32.52 10.37
C HIS A 58 8.96 32.13 8.95
N ARG A 59 9.99 32.79 8.40
CA ARG A 59 10.55 32.47 7.09
C ARG A 59 11.14 31.06 7.06
N GLN A 60 11.88 30.67 8.10
CA GLN A 60 12.46 29.34 8.22
C GLN A 60 11.37 28.25 8.30
N VAL A 61 10.38 28.42 9.18
CA VAL A 61 9.26 27.48 9.33
C VAL A 61 8.48 27.34 8.02
N THR A 62 8.23 28.46 7.33
CA THR A 62 7.53 28.46 6.04
C THR A 62 8.34 27.73 4.97
N ALA A 63 9.65 27.96 4.90
CA ALA A 63 10.54 27.28 3.96
C ALA A 63 10.59 25.76 4.23
N GLU A 64 10.71 25.36 5.50
CA GLU A 64 10.74 23.95 5.87
C GLU A 64 9.41 23.24 5.58
N ARG A 65 8.28 23.90 5.86
CA ARG A 65 6.96 23.41 5.48
C ARG A 65 6.81 23.27 3.97
N SER A 66 7.26 24.27 3.21
CA SER A 66 7.17 24.26 1.74
C SER A 66 8.01 23.13 1.15
N LYS A 67 9.26 22.99 1.61
CA LYS A 67 10.15 21.89 1.21
C LYS A 67 9.54 20.53 1.53
N ARG A 68 8.96 20.37 2.72
CA ARG A 68 8.32 19.11 3.13
C ARG A 68 7.10 18.79 2.28
N ALA A 69 6.30 19.79 1.93
CA ALA A 69 5.15 19.62 1.03
C ALA A 69 5.61 19.19 -0.37
N GLU A 70 6.65 19.81 -0.93
CA GLU A 70 7.20 19.48 -2.24
C GLU A 70 7.76 18.05 -2.31
N ILE A 71 8.50 17.62 -1.28
CA ILE A 71 9.00 16.25 -1.17
C ILE A 71 7.84 15.26 -1.15
N LEU A 72 6.82 15.52 -0.33
CA LEU A 72 5.68 14.62 -0.17
C LEU A 72 4.86 14.52 -1.47
N ASP A 73 4.68 15.63 -2.19
CA ASP A 73 4.03 15.61 -3.49
C ASP A 73 4.84 14.83 -4.54
N SER A 74 6.15 15.07 -4.61
CA SER A 74 7.05 14.34 -5.51
C SER A 74 7.07 12.83 -5.22
N GLU A 75 7.08 12.44 -3.96
CA GLU A 75 7.01 11.03 -3.55
C GLU A 75 5.66 10.41 -3.92
N GLY A 76 4.56 11.14 -3.70
CA GLY A 76 3.22 10.73 -4.10
C GLY A 76 3.09 10.51 -5.60
N GLN A 77 3.59 11.45 -6.41
CA GLN A 77 3.61 11.33 -7.87
C GLN A 77 4.43 10.13 -8.33
N ARG A 78 5.63 9.93 -7.76
CA ARG A 78 6.48 8.79 -8.07
C ARG A 78 5.78 7.47 -7.74
N GLN A 79 5.19 7.35 -6.54
CA GLN A 79 4.52 6.14 -6.12
C GLN A 79 3.28 5.84 -6.99
N SER A 80 2.51 6.87 -7.33
CA SER A 80 1.37 6.74 -8.25
C SER A 80 1.80 6.22 -9.62
N ALA A 81 2.88 6.77 -10.19
CA ALA A 81 3.40 6.33 -11.48
C ALA A 81 3.87 4.86 -11.46
N ILE A 82 4.55 4.45 -10.38
CA ILE A 82 4.97 3.05 -10.18
C ILE A 82 3.74 2.13 -10.11
N ASN A 83 2.76 2.46 -9.27
CA ASN A 83 1.56 1.64 -9.10
C ASN A 83 0.80 1.45 -10.43
N ILE A 84 0.68 2.51 -11.23
CA ILE A 84 0.06 2.45 -12.55
C ILE A 84 0.86 1.54 -13.49
N ALA A 85 2.19 1.68 -13.52
CA ALA A 85 3.06 0.87 -14.37
C ALA A 85 3.02 -0.62 -13.98
N GLU A 86 3.06 -0.92 -12.69
CA GLU A 86 2.94 -2.28 -12.15
C GLU A 86 1.59 -2.90 -12.47
N GLY A 87 0.49 -2.16 -12.23
CA GLY A 87 -0.86 -2.62 -12.58
C GLY A 87 -1.01 -2.92 -14.07
N ARG A 88 -0.45 -2.06 -14.95
CA ARG A 88 -0.43 -2.32 -16.40
C ARG A 88 0.37 -3.56 -16.76
N LYS A 89 1.57 -3.72 -16.20
CA LYS A 89 2.41 -4.91 -16.42
C LYS A 89 1.67 -6.18 -16.01
N GLN A 90 1.08 -6.19 -14.83
CA GLN A 90 0.35 -7.34 -14.31
C GLN A 90 -0.89 -7.65 -15.15
N SER A 91 -1.64 -6.63 -15.58
CA SER A 91 -2.78 -6.80 -16.48
C SER A 91 -2.38 -7.44 -17.81
N VAL A 92 -1.26 -7.04 -18.40
CA VAL A 92 -0.77 -7.63 -19.67
C VAL A 92 -0.35 -9.09 -19.49
N ILE A 93 0.32 -9.41 -18.39
CA ILE A 93 0.73 -10.78 -18.06
C ILE A 93 -0.51 -11.66 -17.89
N LEU A 94 -1.46 -11.24 -17.06
CA LEU A 94 -2.69 -11.99 -16.81
C LEU A 94 -3.51 -12.20 -18.09
N ALA A 95 -3.60 -11.19 -18.95
CA ALA A 95 -4.27 -11.32 -20.24
C ALA A 95 -3.58 -12.34 -21.17
N SER A 96 -2.24 -12.33 -21.21
CA SER A 96 -1.46 -13.30 -21.99
C SER A 96 -1.63 -14.73 -21.47
N GLU A 97 -1.58 -14.92 -20.15
CA GLU A 97 -1.79 -16.21 -19.49
C GLU A 97 -3.21 -16.75 -19.69
N ALA A 98 -4.21 -15.86 -19.61
CA ALA A 98 -5.60 -16.19 -19.88
C ALA A 98 -5.79 -16.64 -21.33
N LEU A 99 -5.22 -15.90 -22.30
CA LEU A 99 -5.29 -16.25 -23.72
C LEU A 99 -4.62 -17.61 -24.00
N ARG A 100 -3.43 -17.85 -23.44
CA ARG A 100 -2.74 -19.13 -23.55
C ARG A 100 -3.58 -20.27 -22.99
N SER A 101 -4.12 -20.10 -21.80
CA SER A 101 -4.96 -21.10 -21.14
C SER A 101 -6.23 -21.38 -21.95
N GLN A 102 -6.87 -20.34 -22.48
CA GLN A 102 -8.04 -20.46 -23.35
C GLN A 102 -7.72 -21.27 -24.61
N GLN A 103 -6.60 -20.99 -25.29
CA GLN A 103 -6.19 -21.72 -26.49
C GLN A 103 -5.94 -23.20 -26.20
N ILE A 104 -5.26 -23.52 -25.10
CA ILE A 104 -5.01 -24.91 -24.67
C ILE A 104 -6.33 -25.62 -24.40
N ASN A 105 -7.24 -24.99 -23.64
CA ASN A 105 -8.53 -25.58 -23.30
C ASN A 105 -9.39 -25.82 -24.55
N MET A 106 -9.38 -24.88 -25.50
CA MET A 106 -10.10 -25.02 -26.76
C MET A 106 -9.53 -26.18 -27.59
N ALA A 107 -8.21 -26.23 -27.78
CA ALA A 107 -7.56 -27.31 -28.53
C ALA A 107 -7.80 -28.70 -27.88
N SER A 108 -7.74 -28.78 -26.54
CA SER A 108 -8.04 -30.01 -25.81
C SER A 108 -9.50 -30.44 -25.98
N GLY A 109 -10.45 -29.50 -25.86
CA GLY A 109 -11.87 -29.78 -26.03
C GLY A 109 -12.21 -30.23 -27.46
N GLU A 110 -11.58 -29.63 -28.46
CA GLU A 110 -11.71 -30.05 -29.86
C GLU A 110 -11.16 -31.46 -30.09
N ALA A 111 -9.97 -31.77 -29.57
CA ALA A 111 -9.38 -33.09 -29.68
C ALA A 111 -10.26 -34.16 -29.01
N GLU A 112 -10.78 -33.89 -27.82
CA GLU A 112 -11.69 -34.78 -27.10
C GLU A 112 -13.01 -34.99 -27.87
N ALA A 113 -13.59 -33.92 -28.40
CA ALA A 113 -14.80 -34.00 -29.21
C ALA A 113 -14.62 -34.84 -30.49
N ILE A 114 -13.48 -34.69 -31.17
CA ILE A 114 -13.13 -35.50 -32.36
C ILE A 114 -13.01 -36.98 -31.97
N LEU A 115 -12.29 -37.26 -30.88
CA LEU A 115 -12.09 -38.63 -30.39
C LEU A 115 -13.43 -39.29 -30.03
N LEU A 116 -14.31 -38.56 -29.34
CA LEU A 116 -15.64 -39.04 -28.97
C LEU A 116 -16.51 -39.32 -30.20
N LYS A 117 -16.51 -38.42 -31.19
CA LYS A 117 -17.22 -38.62 -32.47
C LYS A 117 -16.69 -39.84 -33.22
N ALA A 118 -15.37 -40.01 -33.30
CA ALA A 118 -14.74 -41.15 -33.97
C ALA A 118 -15.12 -42.48 -33.29
N LYS A 119 -15.06 -42.54 -31.95
CA LYS A 119 -15.51 -43.71 -31.17
C LYS A 119 -16.98 -44.03 -31.39
N ALA A 120 -17.85 -43.02 -31.34
CA ALA A 120 -19.28 -43.20 -31.58
C ALA A 120 -19.56 -43.71 -33.01
N THR A 121 -18.84 -43.18 -33.99
CA THR A 121 -18.95 -43.60 -35.40
C THR A 121 -18.50 -45.05 -35.58
N ALA A 122 -17.36 -45.43 -35.01
CA ALA A 122 -16.87 -46.81 -35.04
C ALA A 122 -17.86 -47.78 -34.40
N ALA A 123 -18.37 -47.46 -33.20
CA ALA A 123 -19.38 -48.27 -32.53
C ALA A 123 -20.68 -48.40 -33.36
N GLY A 124 -21.10 -47.33 -34.05
CA GLY A 124 -22.23 -47.36 -34.97
C GLY A 124 -22.00 -48.27 -36.18
N ILE A 125 -20.82 -48.19 -36.80
CA ILE A 125 -20.43 -49.07 -37.93
C ILE A 125 -20.42 -50.53 -37.48
N ASP A 126 -19.84 -50.84 -36.32
CA ASP A 126 -19.82 -52.20 -35.76
C ASP A 126 -21.23 -52.73 -35.51
N ALA A 127 -22.14 -51.89 -35.00
CA ALA A 127 -23.52 -52.26 -34.76
C ALA A 127 -24.26 -52.57 -36.08
N VAL A 128 -24.05 -51.75 -37.12
CA VAL A 128 -24.62 -52.00 -38.46
C VAL A 128 -24.05 -53.27 -39.08
N ALA A 129 -22.73 -53.49 -39.00
CA ALA A 129 -22.08 -54.68 -39.55
C ALA A 129 -22.63 -55.97 -38.89
N LYS A 130 -22.80 -55.97 -37.56
CA LYS A 130 -23.42 -57.08 -36.83
C LYS A 130 -24.87 -57.32 -37.26
N ALA A 131 -25.65 -56.25 -37.46
CA ALA A 131 -27.03 -56.37 -37.90
C ALA A 131 -27.15 -56.96 -39.32
N ILE A 132 -26.25 -56.59 -40.23
CA ILE A 132 -26.18 -57.14 -41.59
C ILE A 132 -25.82 -58.64 -41.54
N ALA A 133 -24.77 -59.01 -40.80
CA ALA A 133 -24.35 -60.41 -40.66
C ALA A 133 -25.46 -61.32 -40.10
N ALA A 134 -26.17 -60.87 -39.05
CA ALA A 134 -27.30 -61.60 -38.50
C ALA A 134 -28.48 -61.74 -39.49
N GLY A 135 -28.70 -60.73 -40.33
CA GLY A 135 -29.69 -60.77 -41.40
C GLY A 135 -29.36 -61.78 -42.50
N GLU A 136 -28.08 -61.92 -42.87
CA GLU A 136 -27.61 -62.91 -43.86
C GLU A 136 -27.75 -64.36 -43.36
N GLU A 137 -27.41 -64.62 -42.08
CA GLU A 137 -27.62 -65.94 -41.46
C GLU A 137 -29.11 -66.34 -41.45
N SER A 138 -29.99 -65.38 -41.12
CA SER A 138 -31.44 -65.60 -41.11
C SER A 138 -31.99 -65.91 -42.52
N ALA A 139 -31.43 -65.27 -43.55
CA ALA A 139 -31.83 -65.49 -44.94
C ALA A 139 -31.31 -66.83 -45.51
N GLN A 140 -30.15 -67.31 -45.06
CA GLN A 140 -29.62 -68.63 -45.45
C GLN A 140 -30.38 -69.77 -44.76
N GLY A 141 -30.76 -69.61 -43.48
CA GLY A 141 -31.56 -70.59 -42.76
C GLY A 141 -32.99 -70.78 -43.30
N ALA A 142 -33.55 -69.76 -43.98
CA ALA A 142 -34.86 -69.83 -44.61
C ALA A 142 -34.87 -70.48 -46.01
N ARG A 143 -33.71 -70.79 -46.58
CA ARG A 143 -33.55 -71.40 -47.92
C ARG A 143 -33.16 -72.88 -47.90
N GLY A 144 -32.87 -73.45 -46.73
CA GLY A 144 -32.65 -74.89 -46.53
C GLY A 144 -33.89 -75.59 -46.03
#